data_AF-A0A1W1XLF9-F1
#
_entry.id   AF-A0A1W1XLF9-F1
#
_cell.length_a   1.000
_cell.length_b   1.000
_cell.length_c   1.000
_cell.angle_alpha   90.00
_cell.angle_beta   90.00
_cell.angle_gamma   90.00
#
_symmetry.space_group_name_H-M   'P 1'
#
loop_
_entity.id
_entity.type
_entity.pdbx_description
1 polymer ?
#
loop_
_entity_poly.entity_id
_entity_poly.type
_entity_poly.pdbx_seq_one_letter_code
_entity_poly.pdbx_strand_id
1 'polypeptide(L)'
;MPTELSTLLATVGTSVALVKEALPLVDSIKSGWLARNESTKKELQETIDKLRQAVRDTGTLAHHIEGYLRTLENIKELLFICKRVEHLVTDNLTALRNRTDIYYQSTWDLVDLLMESLDRERTTSRMAFLDRISWYDDKDKHQMEMLLRQFAQAFERASGHRETRAADNLLYRMQDMTGTLQNAEALLKDTIYDKSLRTLQSLQV
;
A
#
# COMPACT_ATOMS: atom_id res chain seq x y z
N MET A 1 -14.62 0.73 -7.36
CA MET A 1 -13.21 0.86 -6.91
C MET A 1 -13.02 0.78 -5.40
N PRO A 2 -13.93 1.25 -4.51
CA PRO A 2 -13.85 0.94 -3.06
C PRO A 2 -14.28 -0.49 -2.74
N THR A 3 -15.30 -0.98 -3.45
CA THR A 3 -15.90 -2.30 -3.31
C THR A 3 -14.93 -3.44 -3.59
N GLU A 4 -14.04 -3.31 -4.59
CA GLU A 4 -13.07 -4.36 -4.91
C GLU A 4 -12.00 -4.52 -3.82
N LEU A 5 -11.54 -3.42 -3.22
CA LEU A 5 -10.53 -3.44 -2.16
C LEU A 5 -11.09 -4.03 -0.86
N SER A 6 -12.31 -3.64 -0.47
CA SER A 6 -12.98 -4.19 0.71
C SER A 6 -13.33 -5.67 0.54
N THR A 7 -13.67 -6.08 -0.69
CA THR A 7 -13.92 -7.49 -1.00
C THR A 7 -12.62 -8.28 -0.96
N LEU A 8 -11.52 -7.75 -1.51
CA LEU A 8 -10.18 -8.35 -1.39
C LEU A 8 -9.73 -8.49 0.06
N LEU A 9 -9.90 -7.45 0.89
CA LEU A 9 -9.61 -7.51 2.33
C LEU A 9 -10.46 -8.59 3.02
N ALA A 10 -11.73 -8.71 2.66
CA ALA A 10 -12.61 -9.75 3.19
C ALA A 10 -12.18 -11.14 2.73
N THR A 11 -11.77 -11.32 1.46
CA THR A 11 -11.30 -12.59 0.88
C THR A 11 -9.94 -13.01 1.45
N VAL A 12 -9.03 -12.07 1.67
CA VAL A 12 -7.74 -12.29 2.35
C VAL A 12 -7.99 -12.66 3.81
N GLY A 13 -8.87 -11.93 4.51
CA GLY A 13 -9.28 -12.25 5.87
C GLY A 13 -9.91 -13.64 6.00
N THR A 14 -10.77 -14.03 5.06
CA THR A 14 -11.34 -15.39 5.00
C THR A 14 -10.30 -16.44 4.65
N SER A 15 -9.35 -16.15 3.75
CA SER A 15 -8.26 -17.08 3.42
C SER A 15 -7.34 -17.33 4.62
N VAL A 16 -7.01 -16.28 5.38
CA VAL A 16 -6.24 -16.40 6.64
C VAL A 16 -7.04 -17.18 7.70
N ALA A 17 -8.35 -16.96 7.81
CA ALA A 17 -9.21 -17.69 8.74
C ALA A 17 -9.32 -19.18 8.36
N LEU A 18 -9.53 -19.48 7.07
CA LEU A 18 -9.58 -20.83 6.53
C LEU A 18 -8.25 -21.58 6.73
N VAL A 19 -7.11 -20.90 6.58
CA VAL A 19 -5.79 -21.46 6.88
C VAL A 19 -5.64 -21.79 8.37
N LYS A 20 -6.11 -20.91 9.26
CA LYS A 20 -6.13 -21.16 10.71
C LYS A 20 -7.03 -22.31 11.12
N GLU A 21 -8.14 -22.52 10.41
CA GLU A 21 -9.09 -23.62 10.64
C GLU A 21 -8.66 -24.95 10.01
N ALA A 22 -7.94 -24.92 8.88
CA ALA A 22 -7.48 -26.10 8.17
C ALA A 22 -6.32 -26.82 8.87
N LEU A 23 -5.40 -26.09 9.51
CA LEU A 23 -4.24 -26.67 10.20
C LEU A 23 -4.64 -27.68 11.31
N PRO A 24 -5.59 -27.37 12.22
CA PRO A 24 -6.12 -28.32 13.20
C PRO A 24 -6.83 -29.53 12.58
N LEU A 25 -7.57 -29.34 11.48
CA LEU A 25 -8.27 -30.43 10.78
C LEU A 25 -7.30 -31.43 10.14
N VAL A 26 -6.18 -30.95 9.60
CA VAL A 26 -5.12 -31.81 9.08
C VAL A 26 -4.44 -32.61 10.20
N ASP A 27 -4.27 -32.01 11.39
CA ASP A 27 -3.72 -32.70 12.55
C ASP A 27 -4.70 -33.74 13.14
N SER A 28 -6.02 -33.51 13.05
CA SER A 28 -7.03 -34.47 13.48
C SER A 28 -7.12 -35.70 12.56
N ILE A 29 -7.02 -35.52 11.24
CA ILE A 29 -6.99 -36.61 10.25
C ILE A 29 -5.81 -37.56 10.51
N LYS A 30 -4.65 -37.02 10.90
CA LYS A 30 -3.46 -37.81 11.28
C LYS A 30 -3.70 -38.72 12.50
N SER A 31 -4.59 -38.32 13.41
CA SER A 31 -4.85 -39.02 14.67
C SER A 31 -5.84 -40.20 14.57
N GLY A 32 -6.69 -40.24 13.55
CA GLY A 32 -7.82 -41.18 13.49
C GLY A 32 -7.69 -42.38 12.53
N TRP A 33 -6.77 -42.38 11.55
CA TRP A 33 -6.86 -43.26 10.36
C TRP A 33 -5.75 -44.32 10.22
N LEU A 34 -4.93 -44.54 11.25
CA LEU A 34 -3.65 -45.27 11.19
C LEU A 34 -3.72 -46.81 11.31
N ALA A 35 -4.70 -47.50 10.71
CA ALA A 35 -4.89 -48.93 11.04
C ALA A 35 -4.35 -49.99 10.05
N ARG A 36 -4.44 -49.91 8.70
CA ARG A 36 -4.27 -51.16 7.89
C ARG A 36 -3.63 -51.15 6.49
N ASN A 37 -3.04 -50.07 5.95
CA ASN A 37 -2.36 -50.18 4.64
C ASN A 37 -1.19 -49.20 4.47
N GLU A 38 0.04 -49.72 4.39
CA GLU A 38 1.27 -48.92 4.48
C GLU A 38 1.54 -48.09 3.20
N SER A 39 1.11 -48.58 2.02
CA SER A 39 1.18 -47.82 0.75
C SER A 39 0.17 -46.67 0.73
N THR A 40 -1.08 -46.95 1.11
CA THR A 40 -2.14 -45.92 1.24
C THR A 40 -1.76 -44.88 2.29
N LYS A 41 -1.09 -45.28 3.38
CA LYS A 41 -0.56 -44.37 4.41
C LYS A 41 0.50 -43.43 3.85
N LYS A 42 1.40 -43.91 2.99
CA LYS A 42 2.44 -43.08 2.37
C LYS A 42 1.85 -42.08 1.37
N GLU A 43 0.92 -42.51 0.53
CA GLU A 43 0.19 -41.62 -0.39
C GLU A 43 -0.64 -40.57 0.35
N LEU A 44 -1.31 -40.96 1.44
CA LEU A 44 -2.06 -40.02 2.29
C LEU A 44 -1.12 -39.02 2.97
N GLN A 45 0.02 -39.47 3.48
CA GLN A 45 1.01 -38.61 4.14
C GLN A 45 1.59 -37.60 3.16
N GLU A 46 1.94 -38.03 1.94
CA GLU A 46 2.39 -37.14 0.87
C GLU A 46 1.32 -36.12 0.48
N THR A 47 0.05 -36.54 0.44
CA THR A 47 -1.08 -35.64 0.16
C THR A 47 -1.30 -34.63 1.29
N ILE A 48 -1.19 -35.08 2.55
CA ILE A 48 -1.28 -34.23 3.74
C ILE A 48 -0.13 -33.22 3.77
N ASP A 49 1.10 -33.63 3.45
CA ASP A 49 2.25 -32.74 3.46
C ASP A 49 2.16 -31.70 2.33
N LYS A 50 1.66 -32.09 1.15
CA LYS A 50 1.31 -31.15 0.06
C LYS A 50 0.24 -30.16 0.49
N LEU A 51 -0.83 -30.62 1.15
CA LEU A 51 -1.89 -29.75 1.68
C LEU A 51 -1.36 -28.77 2.74
N ARG A 52 -0.51 -29.24 3.66
CA ARG A 52 0.15 -28.38 4.66
C ARG A 52 1.00 -27.31 4.01
N GLN A 53 1.75 -27.68 2.98
CA GLN A 53 2.59 -26.73 2.24
C GLN A 53 1.72 -25.70 1.52
N ALA A 54 0.69 -26.12 0.78
CA ALA A 54 -0.24 -25.23 0.09
C ALA A 54 -0.97 -24.27 1.05
N VAL A 55 -1.38 -24.74 2.22
CA VAL A 55 -2.02 -23.93 3.27
C VAL A 55 -1.04 -22.89 3.85
N ARG A 56 0.22 -23.26 4.10
CA ARG A 56 1.26 -22.33 4.55
C ARG A 56 1.60 -21.28 3.50
N ASP A 57 1.73 -21.70 2.25
CA ASP A 57 2.04 -20.82 1.12
C ASP A 57 0.91 -19.81 0.89
N THR A 58 -0.35 -20.27 0.99
CA THR A 58 -1.54 -19.41 0.92
C THR A 58 -1.59 -18.42 2.08
N GLY A 59 -1.29 -18.85 3.32
CA GLY A 59 -1.23 -17.97 4.47
C GLY A 59 -0.15 -16.89 4.36
N THR A 60 1.02 -17.26 3.85
CA THR A 60 2.14 -16.33 3.60
C THR A 60 1.77 -15.31 2.53
N LEU A 61 1.18 -15.76 1.42
CA LEU A 61 0.71 -14.90 0.34
C LEU A 61 -0.38 -13.92 0.82
N ALA A 62 -1.34 -14.40 1.61
CA ALA A 62 -2.39 -13.56 2.18
C ALA A 62 -1.82 -12.47 3.09
N HIS A 63 -0.81 -12.80 3.92
CA HIS A 63 -0.12 -11.83 4.75
C HIS A 63 0.65 -10.78 3.93
N HIS A 64 1.32 -11.19 2.84
CA HIS A 64 1.96 -10.24 1.92
C HIS A 64 0.93 -9.28 1.31
N ILE A 65 -0.20 -9.79 0.79
CA ILE A 65 -1.27 -8.98 0.22
C ILE A 65 -1.78 -7.94 1.22
N GLU A 66 -2.00 -8.33 2.48
CA GLU A 66 -2.39 -7.40 3.53
C GLU A 66 -1.37 -6.26 3.70
N GLY A 67 -0.07 -6.59 3.67
CA GLY A 67 1.01 -5.61 3.71
C GLY A 67 0.97 -4.60 2.56
N TYR A 68 0.79 -5.09 1.33
CA TYR A 68 0.63 -4.24 0.14
C TYR A 68 -0.61 -3.36 0.23
N LEU A 69 -1.76 -3.91 0.66
CA LEU A 69 -3.03 -3.18 0.79
C LEU A 69 -2.92 -2.03 1.79
N ARG A 70 -2.35 -2.28 2.96
CA ARG A 70 -2.18 -1.22 3.95
C ARG A 70 -1.19 -0.14 3.48
N THR A 71 -0.16 -0.52 2.72
CA THR A 71 0.75 0.48 2.12
C THR A 71 0.02 1.30 1.05
N LEU A 72 -0.85 0.68 0.26
CA LEU A 72 -1.69 1.35 -0.71
C LEU A 72 -2.64 2.37 -0.04
N GLU A 73 -3.19 2.04 1.13
CA GLU A 73 -4.00 2.98 1.92
C GLU A 73 -3.19 4.21 2.34
N ASN A 74 -2.00 4.02 2.92
CA ASN A 74 -1.10 5.14 3.27
C ASN A 74 -0.78 6.03 2.06
N ILE A 75 -0.48 5.43 0.90
CA ILE A 75 -0.20 6.18 -0.35
C ILE A 75 -1.43 6.98 -0.80
N LYS A 76 -2.64 6.44 -0.66
CA LYS A 76 -3.88 7.14 -1.00
C LYS A 76 -4.15 8.32 -0.06
N GLU A 77 -3.86 8.18 1.23
CA GLU A 77 -3.98 9.28 2.20
C GLU A 77 -3.02 10.43 1.87
N LEU A 78 -1.75 10.12 1.56
CA LEU A 78 -0.79 11.12 1.09
C LEU A 78 -1.25 11.79 -0.21
N LEU A 79 -1.76 11.01 -1.16
CA LEU A 79 -2.24 11.51 -2.44
C LEU A 79 -3.44 12.45 -2.25
N PHE A 80 -4.33 12.11 -1.32
CA PHE A 80 -5.47 12.94 -0.97
C PHE A 80 -5.03 14.30 -0.42
N ILE A 81 -4.05 14.33 0.49
CA ILE A 81 -3.52 15.60 1.03
C ILE A 81 -2.81 16.40 -0.07
N CYS A 82 -1.98 15.74 -0.91
CA CYS A 82 -1.30 16.41 -2.02
C CYS A 82 -2.30 17.09 -2.96
N LYS A 83 -3.35 16.38 -3.38
CA LYS A 83 -4.40 16.93 -4.25
C LYS A 83 -5.16 18.08 -3.60
N ARG A 84 -5.38 18.05 -2.28
CA ARG A 84 -6.01 19.16 -1.56
C ARG A 84 -5.14 20.42 -1.58
N VAL A 85 -3.84 20.28 -1.35
CA VAL A 85 -2.91 21.41 -1.46
C VAL A 85 -2.83 21.92 -2.90
N GLU A 86 -2.69 21.01 -3.88
CA GLU A 86 -2.65 21.34 -5.30
C GLU A 86 -3.89 22.13 -5.73
N HIS A 87 -5.09 21.68 -5.35
CA HIS A 87 -6.34 22.34 -5.64
C HIS A 87 -6.44 23.71 -4.97
N LEU A 88 -6.08 23.80 -3.68
CA LEU A 88 -6.04 25.09 -2.95
C LEU A 88 -5.14 26.10 -3.67
N VAL A 89 -3.93 25.69 -4.05
CA VAL A 89 -2.96 26.55 -4.73
C VAL A 89 -3.45 26.93 -6.12
N THR A 90 -4.03 26.00 -6.86
CA THR A 90 -4.58 26.24 -8.21
C THR A 90 -5.72 27.26 -8.18
N ASP A 91 -6.69 27.06 -7.30
CA ASP A 91 -7.89 27.89 -7.22
C ASP A 91 -7.59 29.30 -6.71
N ASN A 92 -6.52 29.46 -5.94
CA ASN A 92 -6.14 30.73 -5.31
C ASN A 92 -4.83 31.30 -5.86
N LEU A 93 -4.40 30.86 -7.05
CA LEU A 93 -3.09 31.22 -7.59
C LEU A 93 -2.90 32.73 -7.74
N THR A 94 -3.94 33.45 -8.13
CA THR A 94 -3.93 34.92 -8.23
C THR A 94 -3.66 35.57 -6.88
N ALA A 95 -4.40 35.15 -5.84
CA ALA A 95 -4.22 35.66 -4.49
C ALA A 95 -2.83 35.32 -3.95
N LEU A 96 -2.33 34.09 -4.17
CA LEU A 96 -1.02 33.64 -3.70
C LEU A 96 0.16 34.36 -4.38
N ARG A 97 -0.02 34.87 -5.60
CA ARG A 97 1.00 35.66 -6.33
C ARG A 97 1.03 37.12 -5.91
N ASN A 98 -0.10 37.69 -5.51
CA ASN A 98 -0.22 39.13 -5.27
C ASN A 98 -0.31 39.49 -3.79
N ARG A 99 0.76 40.05 -3.23
CA ARG A 99 0.82 40.49 -1.82
C ARG A 99 -0.20 41.56 -1.45
N THR A 100 -0.76 42.29 -2.41
CA THR A 100 -1.79 43.30 -2.15
C THR A 100 -3.20 42.73 -2.16
N ASP A 101 -3.39 41.46 -2.52
CA ASP A 101 -4.68 40.78 -2.44
C ASP A 101 -5.08 40.60 -0.98
N ILE A 102 -6.35 40.89 -0.65
CA ILE A 102 -6.86 40.80 0.73
C ILE A 102 -6.80 39.38 1.28
N TYR A 103 -6.79 38.37 0.41
CA TYR A 103 -6.74 36.96 0.79
C TYR A 103 -5.31 36.39 0.79
N TYR A 104 -4.28 37.16 0.38
CA TYR A 104 -2.90 36.68 0.25
C TYR A 104 -2.42 35.92 1.49
N GLN A 105 -2.51 36.57 2.65
CA GLN A 105 -2.00 35.99 3.89
C GLN A 105 -2.80 34.77 4.32
N SER A 106 -4.13 34.88 4.35
CA SER A 106 -5.01 33.79 4.77
C SER A 106 -4.85 32.53 3.90
N THR A 107 -4.67 32.69 2.59
CA THR A 107 -4.48 31.54 1.70
C THR A 107 -3.13 30.89 1.93
N TRP A 108 -2.07 31.68 2.14
CA TRP A 108 -0.77 31.14 2.51
C TRP A 108 -0.78 30.40 3.86
N ASP A 109 -1.50 30.91 4.86
CA ASP A 109 -1.66 30.24 6.15
C ASP A 109 -2.36 28.87 6.00
N LEU A 110 -3.36 28.77 5.12
CA LEU A 110 -4.02 27.49 4.80
C LEU A 110 -3.07 26.51 4.07
N VAL A 111 -2.25 27.02 3.16
CA VAL A 111 -1.21 26.21 2.50
C VAL A 111 -0.21 25.69 3.54
N ASP A 112 0.21 26.53 4.49
CA ASP A 112 1.15 26.14 5.54
C ASP A 112 0.57 25.02 6.41
N LEU A 113 -0.68 25.16 6.87
CA LEU A 113 -1.38 24.14 7.66
C LEU A 113 -1.46 22.78 6.94
N LEU A 114 -1.80 22.79 5.65
CA LEU A 114 -1.91 21.55 4.88
C LEU A 114 -0.54 20.93 4.59
N MET A 115 0.48 21.74 4.34
CA MET A 115 1.86 21.26 4.15
C MET A 115 2.44 20.65 5.44
N GLU A 116 2.11 21.19 6.61
CA GLU A 116 2.44 20.58 7.91
C GLU A 116 1.71 19.25 8.15
N SER A 117 0.44 19.16 7.72
CA SER A 117 -0.29 17.89 7.73
C SER A 117 0.39 16.86 6.81
N LEU A 118 0.83 17.29 5.62
CA LEU A 118 1.50 16.43 4.65
C LEU A 118 2.83 15.89 5.20
N ASP A 119 3.62 16.72 5.90
CA ASP A 119 4.90 16.28 6.46
C ASP A 119 4.74 15.21 7.55
N ARG A 120 3.74 15.40 8.43
CA ARG A 120 3.40 14.43 9.47
C ARG A 120 3.02 13.09 8.85
N GLU A 121 2.08 13.09 7.90
CA GLU A 121 1.63 11.85 7.26
C GLU A 121 2.72 11.19 6.42
N ARG A 122 3.60 11.97 5.77
CA ARG A 122 4.75 11.45 5.02
C ARG A 122 5.64 10.62 5.93
N THR A 123 5.92 11.13 7.12
CA THR A 123 6.80 10.47 8.08
C THR A 123 6.18 9.16 8.57
N THR A 124 4.90 9.20 8.97
CA THR A 124 4.13 8.02 9.39
C THR A 124 4.10 6.95 8.29
N SER A 125 3.73 7.35 7.07
CA SER A 125 3.63 6.46 5.91
C SER A 125 4.96 5.81 5.54
N ARG A 126 6.06 6.58 5.62
CA ARG A 126 7.40 6.07 5.35
C ARG A 126 7.85 5.05 6.41
N MET A 127 7.63 5.32 7.70
CA MET A 127 7.94 4.36 8.76
C MET A 127 7.13 3.08 8.59
N ALA A 128 5.84 3.23 8.29
CA ALA A 128 4.94 2.13 7.97
C ALA A 128 5.43 1.30 6.78
N PHE A 129 5.94 1.91 5.72
CA PHE A 129 6.52 1.19 4.58
C PHE A 129 7.78 0.41 4.99
N LEU A 130 8.69 1.03 5.74
CA LEU A 130 9.94 0.40 6.18
C LEU A 130 9.70 -0.82 7.07
N ASP A 131 8.69 -0.77 7.95
CA ASP A 131 8.27 -1.92 8.77
C ASP A 131 7.84 -3.13 7.92
N ARG A 132 7.31 -2.87 6.73
CA ARG A 132 6.71 -3.88 5.84
C ARG A 132 7.61 -4.28 4.68
N ILE A 133 8.78 -3.66 4.56
CA ILE A 133 9.64 -3.78 3.39
C ILE A 133 10.13 -5.21 3.14
N SER A 134 10.19 -6.03 4.19
CA SER A 134 10.55 -7.45 4.11
C SER A 134 9.54 -8.30 3.35
N TRP A 135 8.32 -7.81 3.15
CA TRP A 135 7.25 -8.54 2.46
C TRP A 135 7.19 -8.25 0.97
N TYR A 136 8.01 -7.31 0.51
CA TYR A 136 8.09 -6.92 -0.89
C TYR A 136 9.06 -7.84 -1.63
N ASP A 137 8.75 -8.16 -2.88
CA ASP A 137 9.77 -8.74 -3.75
C ASP A 137 10.83 -7.68 -4.08
N ASP A 138 12.04 -8.11 -4.46
CA ASP A 138 13.17 -7.19 -4.65
C ASP A 138 12.89 -6.11 -5.70
N LYS A 139 12.09 -6.43 -6.72
CA LYS A 139 11.73 -5.51 -7.80
C LYS A 139 10.79 -4.42 -7.27
N ASP A 140 9.70 -4.82 -6.63
CA ASP A 140 8.69 -3.90 -6.11
C ASP A 140 9.25 -3.06 -4.98
N LYS A 141 10.10 -3.67 -4.14
CA LYS A 141 10.89 -2.96 -3.12
C LYS A 141 11.73 -1.85 -3.75
N HIS A 142 12.54 -2.18 -4.76
CA HIS A 142 13.40 -1.19 -5.41
C HIS A 142 12.60 -0.06 -6.06
N GLN A 143 11.51 -0.39 -6.76
CA GLN A 143 10.66 0.61 -7.40
C GLN A 143 9.95 1.51 -6.38
N MET A 144 9.42 0.94 -5.30
CA MET A 144 8.79 1.71 -4.22
C MET A 144 9.80 2.60 -3.49
N GLU A 145 11.00 2.12 -3.19
CA GLU A 145 12.06 2.93 -2.59
C GLU A 145 12.42 4.13 -3.48
N MET A 146 12.50 3.91 -4.80
CA MET A 146 12.75 4.97 -5.77
C MET A 146 11.63 6.03 -5.75
N LEU A 147 10.37 5.60 -5.82
CA LEU A 147 9.21 6.49 -5.83
C LEU A 147 9.10 7.27 -4.52
N LEU A 148 9.28 6.63 -3.37
CA LEU A 148 9.26 7.31 -2.06
C LEU A 148 10.42 8.30 -1.91
N ARG A 149 11.59 8.01 -2.49
CA ARG A 149 12.71 8.96 -2.54
C ARG A 149 12.41 10.16 -3.43
N GLN A 150 11.84 9.95 -4.61
CA GLN A 150 11.41 11.03 -5.51
C GLN A 150 10.37 11.92 -4.84
N PHE A 151 9.37 11.31 -4.19
CA PHE A 151 8.36 12.02 -3.41
C PHE A 151 9.00 12.86 -2.31
N ALA A 152 9.91 12.30 -1.51
CA ALA A 152 10.60 13.03 -0.46
C ALA A 152 11.38 14.23 -1.01
N GLN A 153 12.12 14.07 -2.12
CA GLN A 153 12.85 15.17 -2.75
C GLN A 153 11.93 16.26 -3.29
N ALA A 154 10.80 15.89 -3.90
CA ALA A 154 9.80 16.85 -4.37
C ALA A 154 9.16 17.61 -3.21
N PHE A 155 8.91 16.93 -2.08
CA PHE A 155 8.41 17.54 -0.85
C PHE A 155 9.37 18.60 -0.29
N GLU A 156 10.66 18.30 -0.16
CA GLU A 156 11.64 19.28 0.33
C GLU A 156 11.69 20.54 -0.56
N ARG A 157 11.61 20.35 -1.89
CA ARG A 157 11.54 21.48 -2.84
C ARG A 157 10.23 22.27 -2.68
N ALA A 158 9.10 21.59 -2.51
CA ALA A 158 7.81 22.22 -2.26
C ALA A 158 7.85 23.06 -0.97
N SER A 159 8.45 22.54 0.12
CA SER A 159 8.61 23.29 1.37
C SER A 159 9.44 24.56 1.17
N GLY A 160 10.56 24.48 0.44
CA GLY A 160 11.36 25.67 0.13
C GLY A 160 10.60 26.72 -0.70
N HIS A 161 9.75 26.29 -1.65
CA HIS A 161 8.91 27.20 -2.42
C HIS A 161 7.75 27.79 -1.61
N ARG A 162 7.22 27.05 -0.64
CA ARG A 162 6.26 27.54 0.34
C ARG A 162 6.88 28.64 1.21
N GLU A 163 8.07 28.40 1.76
CA GLU A 163 8.79 29.36 2.62
C GLU A 163 9.14 30.66 1.88
N THR A 164 9.54 30.54 0.62
CA THR A 164 9.84 31.69 -0.25
C THR A 164 8.58 32.32 -0.87
N ARG A 165 7.39 31.78 -0.58
CA ARG A 165 6.09 32.20 -1.13
C ARG A 165 6.05 32.22 -2.68
N ALA A 166 6.75 31.27 -3.30
CA ALA A 166 6.83 31.09 -4.75
C ALA A 166 5.70 30.16 -5.25
N ALA A 167 4.49 30.71 -5.40
CA ALA A 167 3.25 29.95 -5.66
C ALA A 167 3.33 29.02 -6.89
N ASP A 168 3.88 29.50 -8.01
CA ASP A 168 4.00 28.71 -9.24
C ASP A 168 4.92 27.50 -9.10
N ASN A 169 6.07 27.72 -8.47
CA ASN A 169 7.03 26.65 -8.21
C ASN A 169 6.47 25.65 -7.21
N LEU A 170 5.73 26.12 -6.20
CA LEU A 170 5.02 25.26 -5.27
C LEU A 170 4.01 24.39 -6.02
N LEU A 171 3.15 24.97 -6.87
CA LEU A 171 2.15 24.24 -7.64
C LEU A 171 2.79 23.15 -8.51
N TYR A 172 3.85 23.49 -9.23
CA TYR A 172 4.60 22.52 -10.03
C TYR A 172 5.14 21.35 -9.18
N ARG A 173 5.69 21.63 -7.98
CA ARG A 173 6.16 20.57 -7.09
C ARG A 173 5.03 19.74 -6.47
N MET A 174 3.86 20.34 -6.23
CA MET A 174 2.69 19.60 -5.80
C MET A 174 2.25 18.60 -6.87
N GLN A 175 2.25 19.01 -8.15
CA GLN A 175 1.94 18.13 -9.28
C GLN A 175 2.96 17.00 -9.43
N ASP A 176 4.27 17.29 -9.29
CA ASP A 176 5.32 16.27 -9.28
C ASP A 176 5.08 15.21 -8.18
N MET A 177 4.72 15.65 -6.96
CA MET A 177 4.40 14.77 -5.84
C MET A 177 3.15 13.94 -6.11
N THR A 178 2.05 14.57 -6.57
CA THR A 178 0.80 13.89 -6.94
C THR A 178 1.09 12.79 -7.98
N GLY A 179 1.83 13.10 -9.05
CA GLY A 179 2.19 12.14 -10.09
C GLY A 179 3.04 10.98 -9.57
N THR A 180 4.01 11.26 -8.69
CA THR A 180 4.85 10.22 -8.07
C THR A 180 4.02 9.25 -7.22
N LEU A 181 3.08 9.78 -6.42
CA LEU A 181 2.20 8.95 -5.60
C LEU A 181 1.18 8.17 -6.44
N GLN A 182 0.71 8.70 -7.56
CA GLN A 182 -0.12 7.95 -8.51
C GLN A 182 0.63 6.78 -9.14
N ASN A 183 1.92 6.96 -9.46
CA ASN A 183 2.77 5.87 -9.95
C ASN A 183 2.96 4.79 -8.87
N ALA A 184 3.14 5.18 -7.61
CA ALA A 184 3.21 4.23 -6.49
C ALA A 184 1.89 3.49 -6.27
N GLU A 185 0.76 4.20 -6.35
CA GLU A 185 -0.58 3.60 -6.28
C GLU A 185 -0.78 2.56 -7.40
N ALA A 186 -0.39 2.90 -8.62
CA ALA A 186 -0.50 2.01 -9.79
C ALA A 186 0.36 0.77 -9.63
N LEU A 187 1.62 0.91 -9.19
CA LEU A 187 2.52 -0.22 -8.94
C LEU A 187 1.95 -1.17 -7.88
N LEU A 188 1.48 -0.63 -6.75
CA LEU A 188 0.91 -1.45 -5.68
C LEU A 188 -0.36 -2.18 -6.15
N LYS A 189 -1.22 -1.50 -6.91
CA LYS A 189 -2.39 -2.15 -7.53
C LYS A 189 -1.96 -3.26 -8.47
N ASP A 190 -1.03 -3.00 -9.39
CA ASP A 190 -0.52 -4.02 -10.31
C ASP A 190 0.00 -5.25 -9.56
N THR A 191 0.83 -5.07 -8.53
CA THR A 191 1.30 -6.19 -7.72
C THR A 191 0.17 -6.96 -7.00
N ILE A 192 -0.79 -6.24 -6.41
CA ILE A 192 -1.91 -6.87 -5.72
C ILE A 192 -2.79 -7.65 -6.70
N TYR A 193 -3.16 -7.05 -7.83
CA TYR A 193 -4.09 -7.65 -8.80
C TYR A 193 -3.40 -8.68 -9.70
N ASP A 194 -2.25 -8.37 -10.28
CA ASP A 194 -1.63 -9.22 -11.31
C ASP A 194 -0.77 -10.33 -10.71
N LYS A 195 0.03 -10.06 -9.67
CA LYS A 195 0.86 -11.11 -9.06
C LYS A 195 0.07 -11.92 -8.05
N SER A 196 -0.66 -11.26 -7.16
CA SER A 196 -1.22 -11.94 -6.00
C SER A 196 -2.53 -12.68 -6.31
N LEU A 197 -3.41 -12.10 -7.13
CA LEU A 197 -4.65 -12.77 -7.56
C LEU A 197 -4.37 -13.98 -8.46
N ARG A 198 -3.46 -13.86 -9.43
CA ARG A 198 -3.09 -14.99 -10.32
C ARG A 198 -2.46 -16.13 -9.53
N THR A 199 -1.62 -15.81 -8.53
CA THR A 199 -1.02 -16.81 -7.66
C THR A 199 -2.09 -17.50 -6.80
N LEU A 200 -3.02 -16.76 -6.20
CA LEU A 200 -4.15 -17.34 -5.45
C LEU A 200 -5.04 -18.23 -6.34
N GLN A 201 -5.35 -17.81 -7.57
CA GLN A 201 -6.12 -18.60 -8.53
C GLN A 201 -5.39 -19.89 -8.93
N SER A 202 -4.06 -19.85 -9.07
CA SER A 202 -3.26 -21.04 -9.40
C SER A 202 -3.17 -22.06 -8.25
N LEU A 203 -3.39 -21.63 -7.00
CA LEU A 203 -3.38 -22.48 -5.81
C LEU A 203 -4.74 -23.14 -5.51
N GLN A 204 -5.80 -22.76 -6.24
CA GLN A 204 -7.16 -23.33 -6.13
C GLN A 204 -7.41 -24.48 -7.11
N VAL A 205 -6.43 -24.83 -7.95
CA VAL A 205 -6.45 -25.94 -8.93
C VAL A 205 -5.63 -27.12 -8.38
#